data_AF-A0A8J7LDK5-F1
#
_entry.id   AF-A0A8J7LDK5-F1
#
_cell.length_a   1.000
_cell.length_b   1.000
_cell.length_c   1.000
_cell.angle_alpha   90.00
_cell.angle_beta   90.00
_cell.angle_gamma   90.00
#
_symmetry.space_group_name_H-M   'P 1'
#
loop_
_entity.id
_entity.type
_entity.pdbx_description
1 polymer ?
#
loop_
_entity_poly.entity_id
_entity_poly.type
_entity_poly.pdbx_seq_one_letter_code
_entity_poly.pdbx_strand_id
1 'polypeptide(L)'
;MPDILSLLQCLLPQINATTMRQLNQIIQAMLAMNGRITMLGISRWAEMGGSYRTMLRFFHTVIPWATLFWIFFRKHLWRKNEVYL
;
A
#
# COMPACT_ATOMS: atom_id res chain seq x y z
N MET A 1 10.26 13.30 -1.29
CA MET A 1 9.98 11.97 -1.88
C MET A 1 8.91 12.15 -2.92
N PRO A 2 9.02 11.60 -4.14
CA PRO A 2 7.87 11.51 -5.03
C PRO A 2 6.74 10.86 -4.24
N ASP A 3 5.57 11.49 -4.28
CA ASP A 3 4.46 11.15 -3.41
C ASP A 3 4.04 9.70 -3.72
N ILE A 4 4.29 8.74 -2.82
CA ILE A 4 3.93 7.32 -3.00
C ILE A 4 2.47 7.20 -3.41
N LEU A 5 1.65 8.11 -2.91
CA LEU A 5 0.25 8.26 -3.28
C LEU A 5 0.03 8.36 -4.79
N SER A 6 0.90 9.06 -5.54
CA SER A 6 0.81 9.19 -7.00
C SER A 6 0.96 7.84 -7.73
N LEU A 7 1.80 6.94 -7.23
CA LEU A 7 1.96 5.59 -7.78
C LEU A 7 0.75 4.71 -7.46
N LEU A 8 0.10 4.95 -6.31
CA LEU A 8 -1.04 4.15 -5.87
C LEU A 8 -2.36 4.60 -6.49
N GLN A 9 -2.45 5.81 -7.07
CA GLN A 9 -3.69 6.34 -7.65
C GLN A 9 -4.34 5.40 -8.69
N CYS A 10 -3.53 4.62 -9.42
CA CYS A 10 -4.04 3.64 -10.39
C CYS A 10 -4.94 2.55 -9.76
N LEU A 11 -4.88 2.36 -8.44
CA LEU A 11 -5.61 1.34 -7.71
C LEU A 11 -6.99 1.82 -7.20
N LEU A 12 -7.26 3.13 -7.20
CA LEU A 12 -8.53 3.71 -6.72
C LEU A 12 -9.79 3.11 -7.37
N PRO A 13 -9.80 2.70 -8.66
CA PRO A 13 -10.98 2.06 -9.24
C PRO A 13 -11.30 0.68 -8.64
N GLN A 14 -10.36 0.05 -7.94
CA GLN A 14 -10.50 -1.31 -7.42
C GLN A 14 -10.62 -1.39 -5.90
N ILE A 15 -10.25 -0.32 -5.18
CA ILE A 15 -10.38 -0.23 -3.73
C ILE A 15 -10.94 1.12 -3.32
N ASN A 16 -11.68 1.15 -2.22
CA ASN A 16 -12.23 2.40 -1.71
C ASN A 16 -11.14 3.37 -1.20
N ALA A 17 -11.50 4.64 -1.07
CA ALA A 17 -10.58 5.71 -0.64
C ALA A 17 -9.99 5.47 0.77
N THR A 18 -10.73 4.81 1.67
CA THR A 18 -10.25 4.50 3.01
C THR A 18 -9.13 3.46 2.98
N THR A 19 -9.33 2.35 2.26
CA THR A 19 -8.32 1.31 2.05
C THR A 19 -7.09 1.89 1.34
N MET A 20 -7.28 2.78 0.37
CA MET A 20 -6.18 3.48 -0.30
C MET A 20 -5.35 4.33 0.66
N ARG A 21 -6.01 5.14 1.50
CA ARG A 21 -5.33 5.99 2.47
C ARG A 21 -4.54 5.17 3.49
N GLN A 22 -5.12 4.08 3.97
CA GLN A 22 -4.47 3.15 4.89
C GLN A 22 -3.26 2.47 4.23
N LEU A 23 -3.40 2.03 2.98
CA LEU A 23 -2.30 1.44 2.20
C LEU A 23 -1.14 2.44 2.04
N ASN A 24 -1.42 3.70 1.70
CA ASN A 24 -0.40 4.74 1.59
C ASN A 24 0.35 4.95 2.92
N GLN A 25 -0.37 5.03 4.04
CA GLN A 25 0.25 5.15 5.37
C GLN A 25 1.12 3.95 5.74
N ILE A 26 0.63 2.74 5.45
CA ILE A 26 1.37 1.50 5.71
C ILE A 26 2.66 1.47 4.89
N ILE A 27 2.60 1.79 3.59
CA ILE A 27 3.79 1.80 2.73
C ILE A 27 4.79 2.86 3.22
N GLN A 28 4.34 4.06 3.57
CA GLN A 28 5.21 5.11 4.12
C GLN A 28 5.90 4.65 5.42
N ALA A 29 5.15 4.04 6.34
CA ALA A 29 5.71 3.49 7.57
C ALA A 29 6.73 2.38 7.29
N MET A 30 6.39 1.44 6.42
CA MET A 30 7.27 0.33 6.06
C MET A 30 8.58 0.80 5.44
N LEU A 31 8.56 1.87 4.64
CA LEU A 31 9.76 2.44 4.01
C LEU A 31 10.67 3.18 4.99
N ALA A 32 10.12 3.68 6.10
CA ALA A 32 10.88 4.41 7.10
C ALA A 32 11.32 3.54 8.30
N MET A 33 10.64 2.43 8.54
CA MET A 33 10.98 1.49 9.60
C MET A 33 12.23 0.68 9.23
N ASN A 34 13.16 0.58 10.19
CA ASN A 34 14.29 -0.34 10.11
C ASN A 34 14.05 -1.56 11.01
N GLY A 35 14.43 -2.75 10.56
CA GLY A 35 14.28 -3.99 11.31
C GLY A 35 12.89 -4.62 11.17
N ARG A 36 12.30 -5.09 12.27
CA ARG A 36 11.05 -5.87 12.22
C ARG A 36 9.84 -4.98 11.92
N ILE A 37 9.16 -5.27 10.81
CA ILE A 37 7.90 -4.65 10.43
C ILE A 37 6.76 -5.42 11.09
N THR A 38 6.07 -4.78 12.04
CA THR A 38 4.91 -5.36 12.76
C THR A 38 3.75 -4.37 12.72
N MET A 39 2.50 -4.84 12.88
CA MET A 39 1.33 -3.94 12.92
C MET A 39 1.46 -2.88 14.04
N LEU A 40 1.99 -3.28 15.21
CA LEU A 40 2.26 -2.35 16.31
C LEU A 40 3.33 -1.33 15.92
N GLY A 41 4.42 -1.79 15.30
CA GLY A 41 5.48 -0.90 14.80
C GLY A 41 4.96 0.11 13.78
N ILE A 42 4.16 -0.34 12.81
CA ILE A 42 3.52 0.52 11.81
C ILE A 42 2.60 1.54 12.50
N SER A 43 1.78 1.12 13.47
CA SER A 43 0.88 2.02 14.17
C SER A 43 1.60 3.09 15.01
N ARG A 44 2.77 2.75 15.56
CA ARG A 44 3.63 3.71 16.28
C ARG A 44 4.25 4.73 15.32
N TRP A 45 4.60 4.30 14.12
CA TRP A 45 5.18 5.19 13.11
C TRP A 45 4.14 6.08 12.43
N ALA A 46 2.92 5.57 12.23
CA ALA A 46 1.84 6.29 11.55
C ALA A 46 1.25 7.46 12.38
N GLU A 47 1.78 7.74 13.58
CA GLU A 47 1.34 8.80 14.52
C GLU A 47 -0.19 9.03 14.53
N MET A 48 -0.65 10.22 14.11
CA MET A 48 -2.07 10.61 14.03
C MET A 48 -2.86 9.92 12.90
N GLY A 49 -2.17 9.30 11.95
CA GLY A 49 -2.75 8.70 10.76
C GLY A 49 -3.32 7.30 10.95
N GLY A 50 -2.80 6.52 11.90
CA GLY A 50 -3.03 5.09 11.93
C GLY A 50 -2.93 4.43 13.30
N SER A 51 -4.04 4.40 14.04
CA SER A 51 -4.14 3.59 15.26
C SER A 51 -3.88 2.11 14.98
N TYR A 52 -3.49 1.35 16.01
CA TYR A 52 -3.38 -0.11 15.90
C TYR A 52 -4.67 -0.74 15.35
N ARG A 53 -5.83 -0.23 15.76
CA ARG A 53 -7.14 -0.69 15.25
C ARG A 53 -7.34 -0.37 13.76
N THR A 54 -6.79 0.73 13.27
CA THR A 54 -6.78 1.06 11.84
C THR A 54 -5.95 0.04 11.05
N MET A 55 -4.76 -0.30 11.55
CA MET A 55 -3.91 -1.33 10.94
C MET A 55 -4.60 -2.68 10.94
N LEU A 56 -5.20 -3.06 12.07
CA LEU A 56 -5.97 -4.29 12.20
C LEU A 56 -7.10 -4.34 11.16
N ARG A 57 -7.91 -3.30 11.03
CA ARG A 57 -8.98 -3.24 10.01
C ARG A 57 -8.44 -3.41 8.61
N PHE A 58 -7.32 -2.76 8.27
CA PHE A 58 -6.71 -2.89 6.95
C PHE A 58 -6.33 -4.35 6.67
N PHE A 59 -5.57 -4.98 7.58
CA PHE A 59 -5.11 -6.36 7.38
C PHE A 59 -6.23 -7.40 7.43
N HIS A 60 -7.38 -7.08 8.03
CA HIS A 60 -8.59 -7.90 7.98
C HIS A 60 -9.51 -7.59 6.78
N THR A 61 -9.23 -6.55 5.99
CA THR A 61 -10.02 -6.22 4.81
C THR A 61 -9.69 -7.19 3.68
N VAL A 62 -10.72 -7.74 3.03
CA VAL A 62 -10.55 -8.53 1.81
C VAL A 62 -10.15 -7.59 0.67
N ILE A 63 -8.91 -7.73 0.19
CA ILE A 63 -8.36 -6.91 -0.88
C ILE A 63 -8.08 -7.82 -2.10
N PRO A 64 -8.49 -7.42 -3.32
CA PRO A 64 -8.26 -8.20 -4.54
C PRO A 64 -6.80 -8.07 -5.01
N TRP A 65 -5.86 -8.63 -4.25
CA TRP A 65 -4.42 -8.43 -4.43
C TRP A 65 -3.92 -8.74 -5.84
N ALA A 66 -4.38 -9.85 -6.44
CA ALA A 66 -3.99 -10.22 -7.81
C ALA A 66 -4.33 -9.10 -8.82
N THR A 67 -5.55 -8.54 -8.73
CA THR A 67 -5.99 -7.44 -9.57
C THR A 67 -5.15 -6.18 -9.33
N LEU A 68 -4.89 -5.84 -8.07
CA LEU A 68 -4.09 -4.66 -7.73
C LEU A 68 -2.66 -4.77 -8.24
N PHE A 69 -2.00 -5.91 -8.01
CA PHE A 69 -0.65 -6.16 -8.52
C PHE A 69 -0.60 -6.10 -10.03
N TRP A 70 -1.58 -6.69 -10.72
CA TRP A 70 -1.64 -6.65 -12.17
C TRP A 70 -1.82 -5.23 -12.72
N ILE A 71 -2.72 -4.42 -12.15
CA ILE A 71 -2.93 -3.03 -12.57
C ILE A 71 -1.68 -2.20 -12.33
N PHE A 72 -1.07 -2.32 -11.15
CA PHE A 72 0.15 -1.60 -10.82
C PHE A 72 1.28 -1.95 -11.79
N PHE A 73 1.46 -3.26 -12.04
CA PHE A 73 2.44 -3.76 -12.98
C PHE A 73 2.22 -3.18 -14.39
N ARG A 74 1.01 -3.32 -14.94
CA ARG A 74 0.69 -2.80 -16.27
C ARG A 74 0.89 -1.30 -16.40
N LYS A 75 0.62 -0.54 -15.33
CA LYS A 75 0.69 0.92 -15.35
C LYS A 75 2.12 1.45 -15.19
N HIS A 76 2.93 0.81 -14.34
CA HIS A 76 4.21 1.38 -13.90
C HIS A 76 5.43 0.53 -14.24
N LEU A 77 5.27 -0.80 -14.39
CA LEU A 77 6.41 -1.73 -14.51
C LEU A 77 6.50 -2.42 -15.87
N TRP A 78 5.40 -2.48 -16.63
CA TRP A 78 5.38 -3.11 -17.95
C TRP A 78 6.29 -2.38 -18.94
N ARG A 79 7.11 -3.16 -19.64
CA ARG A 79 8.03 -2.72 -20.67
C ARG A 79 7.87 -3.65 -21.87
N LYS A 80 7.75 -3.06 -23.06
CA LYS A 80 7.40 -3.75 -24.30
C LYS A 80 8.35 -4.91 -24.67
N ASN A 81 9.63 -4.79 -24.33
CA ASN A 81 10.68 -5.70 -24.80
C ASN A 81 11.25 -6.58 -23.67
N GLU A 82 10.56 -6.68 -22.53
CA GLU A 82 10.97 -7.53 -21.42
C GLU A 82 10.15 -8.81 -21.39
N VAL A 83 10.76 -9.91 -20.94
CA VAL A 83 10.07 -11.17 -20.67
C VAL A 83 9.69 -11.19 -19.19
N TYR A 84 8.42 -11.45 -18.92
CA TYR A 84 7.88 -11.62 -17.56
C TYR A 84 7.44 -13.08 -17.38
N LEU A 85 7.27 -13.49 -16.11
CA LEU A 85 6.91 -14.86 -15.69
C LEU A 85 5.62 -15.38 -16.31
#